data_AF-A0A0Q6L1E4-F1
#
_entry.id   AF-A0A0Q6L1E4-F1
#
_cell.length_a   1.000
_cell.length_b   1.000
_cell.length_c   1.000
_cell.angle_alpha   90.00
_cell.angle_beta   90.00
_cell.angle_gamma   90.00
#
_symmetry.space_group_name_H-M   'P 1'
#
loop_
_entity.id
_entity.type
_entity.pdbx_description
1 polymer ?
#
loop_
_entity_poly.entity_id
_entity_poly.type
_entity_poly.pdbx_seq_one_letter_code
_entity_poly.pdbx_strand_id
1 'polypeptide(L)'
;MSLPIQLSFDKLDTPLHDTTFVVVDLETTGGSSDTEAITEIGAVKVRGGEILGEFATLVDPGRSIPPYIVELTGITSAMLIGAPRIERVLPGFLEFARGSVLVAHNAGFDTGFLKAAASRLDIAWPRFQVLCTVKLARRVLTRDEAPSVKLSALSTLFRSGTRPTHRALDDARATVDVLHGLIERVGNQGVHSYAELVDYLPAVSAGQRAKRGLAAHLPGTPGVYLFRGPSDEVLYVGTSNNLKRRVRNYFTGSETRGRMKEMVSLATRVDHVECAHALEAGVRELRLLSAHIPPYNRRSKFPKKGWWITLTDEAFPRLSIVRTPAPNSLGPFSVRGDAAEASALVAEFCRLRTCTRRLARSVRHGDDCPATDVGGCPAALSGPLTAEEYSGAPAQFLALVCGQDDAILYSMRRRVAELADRELYETAARLRDRIAITVDAIRRMHRSAAVAAIAELVAARRTTDGGWELIVVRFGRLAGAAVAPRGVHPMPVVDAITASAETVIPDPTPLRGAPPEEVGLIASWLRTDGVRIVRTSSGYCSPARSAGSWEDWCRTAREAARQEWSPRNDR
;
A
#
# COMPACT_ATOMS: atom_id res chain seq x y z
N MET A 1 2.54 10.69 8.31
CA MET A 1 1.40 9.79 8.60
C MET A 1 1.34 8.69 7.54
N SER A 2 1.56 7.44 7.93
CA SER A 2 1.52 6.29 7.02
C SER A 2 0.06 5.95 6.69
N LEU A 3 -0.35 6.14 5.45
CA LEU A 3 -1.63 5.64 4.95
C LEU A 3 -1.64 4.11 5.11
N PRO A 4 -2.60 3.51 5.84
CA PRO A 4 -2.72 2.07 5.90
C PRO A 4 -3.21 1.58 4.54
N ILE A 5 -2.26 1.12 3.72
CA ILE A 5 -2.50 0.50 2.41
C ILE A 5 -3.30 -0.79 2.66
N GLN A 6 -4.57 -0.81 2.25
CA GLN A 6 -5.19 -2.07 1.82
C GLN A 6 -4.35 -2.52 0.64
N LEU A 7 -3.53 -3.55 0.84
CA LEU A 7 -2.56 -4.04 -0.15
C LEU A 7 -3.26 -4.26 -1.48
N SER A 8 -3.08 -3.32 -2.41
CA SER A 8 -3.45 -3.45 -3.80
C SER A 8 -2.32 -4.11 -4.59
N PHE A 9 -2.74 -5.09 -5.38
CA PHE A 9 -2.13 -5.69 -6.58
C PHE A 9 -0.78 -6.45 -6.56
N ASP A 10 0.36 -6.02 -6.00
CA ASP A 10 1.65 -6.56 -6.51
C ASP A 10 2.62 -7.27 -5.54
N LYS A 11 2.18 -8.09 -4.57
CA LYS A 11 3.14 -8.77 -3.67
C LYS A 11 2.96 -10.26 -3.38
N LEU A 12 2.19 -11.00 -4.17
CA LEU A 12 1.96 -12.43 -3.88
C LEU A 12 2.37 -13.43 -4.96
N ASP A 13 2.87 -12.98 -6.12
CA ASP A 13 2.98 -13.86 -7.29
C ASP A 13 4.39 -14.08 -7.84
N THR A 14 5.45 -13.84 -7.05
CA THR A 14 6.81 -14.15 -7.50
C THR A 14 6.94 -15.65 -7.82
N PRO A 15 7.30 -16.03 -9.07
CA PRO A 15 7.57 -17.41 -9.42
C PRO A 15 8.65 -18.04 -8.53
N LEU A 16 8.63 -19.35 -8.32
CA LEU A 16 9.62 -20.04 -7.50
C LEU A 16 11.05 -19.84 -8.02
N HIS A 17 11.23 -19.83 -9.35
CA HIS A 17 12.54 -19.57 -9.95
C HIS A 17 13.06 -18.14 -9.70
N ASP A 18 12.15 -17.18 -9.52
CA ASP A 18 12.48 -15.78 -9.21
C ASP A 18 12.55 -15.49 -7.71
N THR A 19 12.20 -16.47 -6.87
CA THR A 19 12.24 -16.31 -5.41
C THR A 19 13.64 -16.60 -4.90
N THR A 20 14.22 -15.65 -4.16
CA THR A 20 15.50 -15.85 -3.45
C THR A 20 15.23 -16.53 -2.11
N PHE A 21 15.86 -17.68 -1.89
CA PHE A 21 15.85 -18.40 -0.62
C PHE A 21 17.19 -18.25 0.09
N VAL A 22 17.17 -18.15 1.41
CA VAL A 22 18.35 -18.31 2.25
C VAL A 22 18.09 -19.50 3.16
N VAL A 23 18.76 -20.60 2.85
CA VAL A 23 18.75 -21.82 3.66
C VAL A 23 19.75 -21.62 4.80
N VAL A 24 19.31 -21.73 6.04
CA VAL A 24 20.14 -21.54 7.23
C VAL A 24 20.06 -22.78 8.12
N ASP A 25 21.18 -23.11 8.73
CA ASP A 25 21.34 -24.12 9.75
C ASP A 25 22.27 -23.58 10.86
N LEU A 26 22.03 -24.00 12.11
CA LEU A 26 22.76 -23.53 13.29
C LEU A 26 23.26 -24.70 14.13
N GLU A 27 24.52 -24.62 14.54
CA GLU A 27 25.00 -25.41 15.67
C GLU A 27 24.92 -24.59 16.96
N THR A 28 24.59 -25.25 18.06
CA THR A 28 24.28 -24.59 19.34
C THR A 28 24.82 -25.36 20.53
N THR A 29 24.92 -24.71 21.69
CA THR A 29 25.33 -25.35 22.95
C THR A 29 24.26 -26.27 23.57
N GLY A 30 23.07 -26.35 22.97
CA GLY A 30 21.98 -27.22 23.41
C GLY A 30 20.63 -26.86 22.77
N GLY A 31 19.53 -27.48 23.22
CA GLY A 31 18.25 -27.44 22.50
C GLY A 31 17.34 -26.22 22.71
N SER A 32 17.65 -25.30 23.62
CA SER A 32 16.73 -24.23 24.05
C SER A 32 17.26 -22.84 23.66
N SER A 33 16.50 -22.09 22.85
CA SER A 33 16.90 -20.72 22.43
C SER A 33 16.99 -19.71 23.57
N ASP A 34 16.33 -20.00 24.70
CA ASP A 34 16.24 -19.12 25.85
C ASP A 34 17.49 -19.22 26.73
N THR A 35 18.07 -20.42 26.85
CA THR A 35 19.20 -20.71 27.74
C THR A 35 20.50 -21.01 26.99
N GLU A 36 20.43 -21.45 25.73
CA GLU A 36 21.57 -21.90 24.93
C GLU A 36 22.04 -20.84 23.92
N ALA A 37 23.25 -21.01 23.39
CA ALA A 37 23.92 -20.06 22.50
C ALA A 37 24.31 -20.73 21.19
N ILE A 38 24.45 -19.91 20.16
CA ILE A 38 24.88 -20.32 18.82
C ILE A 38 26.40 -20.48 18.82
N THR A 39 26.89 -21.58 18.24
CA THR A 39 28.32 -21.90 18.10
C THR A 39 28.79 -21.90 16.64
N GLU A 40 27.88 -22.08 15.69
CA GLU A 40 28.16 -21.96 14.25
C GLU A 40 26.91 -21.49 13.50
N ILE A 41 27.09 -20.67 12.46
CA ILE A 41 26.04 -20.32 11.50
C ILE A 41 26.52 -20.74 10.12
N GLY A 42 25.71 -21.54 9.43
CA GLY A 42 25.86 -21.87 8.02
C GLY A 42 24.62 -21.44 7.25
N ALA A 43 24.81 -20.73 6.15
CA ALA A 43 23.72 -20.34 5.28
C ALA A 43 24.11 -20.32 3.81
N VAL A 44 23.18 -20.70 2.95
CA VAL A 44 23.34 -20.70 1.49
C VAL A 44 22.22 -19.90 0.88
N LYS A 45 22.56 -18.87 0.10
CA LYS A 45 21.61 -18.06 -0.66
C LYS A 45 21.46 -18.65 -2.05
N VAL A 46 20.23 -18.94 -2.46
CA VAL A 46 19.92 -19.56 -3.75
C VAL A 46 18.78 -18.84 -4.47
N ARG A 47 18.83 -18.81 -5.82
CA ARG A 47 17.74 -18.34 -6.68
C ARG A 47 17.78 -19.12 -8.00
N GLY A 48 16.63 -19.57 -8.50
CA GLY A 48 16.56 -20.27 -9.78
C GLY A 48 17.34 -21.60 -9.85
N GLY A 49 17.68 -22.18 -8.71
CA GLY A 49 18.55 -23.38 -8.63
C GLY A 49 20.04 -23.08 -8.51
N GLU A 50 20.46 -21.82 -8.62
CA GLU A 50 21.86 -21.40 -8.51
C GLU A 50 22.20 -20.86 -7.12
N ILE A 51 23.41 -21.17 -6.64
CA ILE A 51 23.96 -20.60 -5.41
C ILE A 51 24.48 -19.19 -5.71
N LEU A 52 23.91 -18.19 -5.05
CA LEU A 52 24.32 -16.79 -5.16
C LEU A 52 25.39 -16.41 -4.14
N GLY A 53 25.53 -17.17 -3.07
CA GLY A 53 26.54 -16.95 -2.05
C GLY A 53 26.34 -17.82 -0.82
N GLU A 54 27.39 -17.91 -0.01
CA GLU A 54 27.42 -18.68 1.23
C GLU A 54 27.89 -17.79 2.37
N PHE A 55 27.35 -18.06 3.55
CA PHE A 55 27.73 -17.42 4.80
C PHE A 55 28.06 -18.52 5.80
N ALA A 56 29.30 -18.56 6.27
CA ALA A 56 29.75 -19.57 7.23
C ALA A 56 30.66 -18.91 8.26
N THR A 57 30.35 -19.09 9.54
CA THR A 57 31.22 -18.64 10.63
C THR A 57 30.98 -19.43 11.89
N LEU A 58 32.07 -19.73 12.60
CA LEU A 58 32.00 -20.08 14.01
C LEU A 58 31.60 -18.86 14.83
N VAL A 59 30.97 -19.09 15.97
CA VAL A 59 30.49 -18.07 16.90
C VAL A 59 30.99 -18.40 18.29
N ASP A 60 31.64 -17.46 18.96
CA ASP A 60 31.98 -17.59 20.38
C ASP A 60 30.69 -17.44 21.23
N PRO A 61 30.21 -18.51 21.90
CA PRO A 61 29.02 -18.48 22.74
C PRO A 61 29.28 -17.84 24.12
N GLY A 62 30.53 -17.49 24.44
CA GLY A 62 30.94 -16.95 25.73
C GLY A 62 30.95 -17.99 26.87
N ARG A 63 30.91 -19.29 26.53
CA ARG A 63 30.88 -20.41 27.49
C ARG A 63 31.56 -21.65 26.91
N SER A 64 31.90 -22.61 27.76
CA SER A 64 32.39 -23.92 27.32
C SER A 64 31.27 -24.73 26.65
N ILE A 65 31.64 -25.52 25.64
CA ILE A 65 30.73 -26.45 24.97
C ILE A 65 30.65 -27.75 25.79
N PRO A 66 29.45 -28.25 26.14
CA PRO A 66 29.28 -29.55 26.79
C PRO A 66 29.85 -30.71 25.96
N PRO A 67 30.47 -31.75 26.57
CA PRO A 67 31.09 -32.85 25.82
C PRO A 67 30.18 -33.54 24.81
N TYR A 68 28.89 -33.71 25.12
CA TYR A 68 27.94 -34.36 24.21
C TYR A 68 27.66 -33.54 22.93
N ILE A 69 27.78 -32.21 22.98
CA ILE A 69 27.67 -31.34 21.79
C ILE A 69 28.93 -31.42 20.95
N VAL A 70 30.10 -31.52 21.59
CA VAL A 70 31.37 -31.74 20.89
C VAL A 70 31.36 -33.07 20.13
N GLU A 71 30.84 -34.14 20.76
CA GLU A 71 30.70 -35.45 20.12
C GLU A 71 29.73 -35.41 18.92
N LEU A 72 28.66 -34.61 19.02
CA LEU A 72 27.65 -34.48 17.96
C LEU A 72 28.14 -33.64 16.76
N THR A 73 28.77 -32.50 17.02
CA THR A 73 29.06 -31.47 16.00
C THR A 73 30.53 -31.42 15.58
N GLY A 74 31.42 -32.01 16.38
CA GLY A 74 32.86 -31.86 16.24
C GLY A 74 33.40 -30.47 16.61
N ILE A 75 32.55 -29.52 17.03
CA ILE A 75 32.98 -28.17 17.42
C ILE A 75 33.53 -28.22 18.84
N THR A 76 34.84 -28.05 18.97
CA THR A 76 35.51 -28.00 20.28
C THR A 76 35.54 -26.57 20.83
N SER A 77 35.59 -26.42 22.15
CA SER A 77 35.75 -25.10 22.79
C SER A 77 37.02 -24.38 22.31
N ALA A 78 38.07 -25.12 21.92
CA ALA A 78 39.32 -24.57 21.39
C ALA A 78 39.13 -23.92 20.00
N MET A 79 38.26 -24.48 19.15
CA MET A 79 37.96 -23.91 17.81
C MET A 79 37.27 -22.55 17.88
N LEU A 80 36.61 -22.25 19.01
CA LEU A 80 35.88 -21.01 19.20
C LEU A 80 36.74 -19.89 19.78
N ILE A 81 37.97 -20.19 20.19
CA ILE A 81 38.91 -19.18 20.69
C ILE A 81 39.26 -18.24 19.53
N GLY A 82 38.88 -16.97 19.67
CA GLY A 82 39.06 -15.94 18.64
C GLY A 82 37.94 -15.86 17.60
N ALA A 83 36.93 -16.74 17.67
CA ALA A 83 35.73 -16.62 16.85
C ALA A 83 34.93 -15.35 17.25
N PRO A 84 34.25 -14.68 16.31
CA PRO A 84 33.43 -13.52 16.63
C PRO A 84 32.22 -13.92 17.49
N ARG A 85 31.82 -13.05 18.41
CA ARG A 85 30.57 -13.21 19.15
C ARG A 85 29.36 -12.92 18.28
N ILE A 86 28.20 -13.44 18.69
CA ILE A 86 26.92 -13.28 17.96
C ILE A 86 26.57 -11.81 17.67
N GLU A 87 26.97 -10.90 18.56
CA GLU A 87 26.82 -9.44 18.44
C GLU A 87 27.41 -8.89 17.13
N ARG A 88 28.54 -9.46 16.68
CA ARG A 88 29.22 -9.06 15.44
C ARG A 88 28.72 -9.83 14.21
N VAL A 89 28.24 -11.06 14.42
CA VAL A 89 27.83 -11.97 13.34
C VAL A 89 26.41 -11.70 12.87
N LEU A 90 25.47 -11.49 13.80
CA LEU A 90 24.04 -11.39 13.51
C LEU A 90 23.69 -10.25 12.53
N PRO A 91 24.24 -9.03 12.63
CA PRO A 91 23.98 -7.98 11.64
C PRO A 91 24.39 -8.38 10.22
N GLY A 92 25.55 -9.04 10.08
CA GLY A 92 26.02 -9.55 8.79
C GLY A 92 25.11 -10.62 8.20
N PHE A 93 24.62 -11.55 9.03
CA PHE A 93 23.65 -12.55 8.61
C PHE A 93 22.30 -11.92 8.19
N LEU A 94 21.79 -10.95 8.95
CA LEU A 94 20.52 -10.28 8.63
C LEU A 94 20.60 -9.50 7.31
N GLU A 95 21.75 -8.88 7.02
CA GLU A 95 22.00 -8.26 5.73
C GLU A 95 22.08 -9.29 4.61
N PHE A 96 22.81 -10.38 4.84
CA PHE A 96 22.89 -11.51 3.91
C PHE A 96 21.48 -12.06 3.60
N ALA A 97 20.58 -12.16 4.58
CA ALA A 97 19.23 -12.67 4.42
C ALA A 97 18.22 -11.64 3.85
N ARG A 98 18.57 -10.36 3.73
CA ARG A 98 17.63 -9.29 3.39
C ARG A 98 16.87 -9.59 2.09
N GLY A 99 15.54 -9.46 2.15
CA GLY A 99 14.66 -9.64 0.99
C GLY A 99 14.46 -11.08 0.51
N SER A 100 14.94 -12.07 1.27
CA SER A 100 14.80 -13.50 0.95
C SER A 100 13.74 -14.22 1.81
N VAL A 101 13.36 -15.42 1.37
CA VAL A 101 12.63 -16.38 2.20
C VAL A 101 13.65 -17.17 3.03
N LEU A 102 13.52 -17.16 4.35
CA LEU A 102 14.33 -18.00 5.22
C LEU A 102 13.83 -19.45 5.16
N VAL A 103 14.76 -20.38 4.95
CA VAL A 103 14.47 -21.82 4.89
C VAL A 103 15.34 -22.54 5.90
N ALA A 104 14.78 -23.51 6.62
CA ALA A 104 15.56 -24.36 7.52
C ALA A 104 14.91 -25.72 7.71
N HIS A 105 15.72 -26.73 8.03
CA HIS A 105 15.24 -28.08 8.34
C HIS A 105 14.81 -28.15 9.80
N ASN A 106 13.49 -28.04 10.02
CA ASN A 106 12.89 -27.73 11.33
C ASN A 106 13.03 -26.26 11.76
N ALA A 107 12.73 -25.33 10.84
CA ALA A 107 12.90 -23.89 10.99
C ALA A 107 12.42 -23.22 12.30
N GLY A 108 11.55 -23.85 13.09
CA GLY A 108 11.19 -23.34 14.42
C GLY A 108 12.40 -23.24 15.35
N PHE A 109 13.35 -24.17 15.22
CA PHE A 109 14.59 -24.20 16.00
C PHE A 109 15.50 -23.02 15.62
N ASP A 110 15.97 -22.96 14.38
CA ASP A 110 16.96 -21.98 13.91
C ASP A 110 16.43 -20.54 14.03
N THR A 111 15.20 -20.32 13.58
CA THR A 111 14.58 -19.00 13.68
C THR A 111 14.28 -18.60 15.12
N GLY A 112 14.11 -19.57 16.03
CA GLY A 112 13.98 -19.32 17.46
C GLY A 112 15.27 -18.75 18.04
N PHE A 113 16.41 -19.41 17.78
CA PHE A 113 17.73 -18.94 18.22
C PHE A 113 18.10 -17.57 17.65
N LEU A 114 17.89 -17.34 16.35
CA LEU A 114 18.17 -16.06 15.71
C LEU A 114 17.28 -14.92 16.24
N LYS A 115 15.99 -15.18 16.48
CA LYS A 115 15.08 -14.21 17.10
C LYS A 115 15.46 -13.90 18.54
N ALA A 116 15.82 -14.91 19.33
CA ALA A 116 16.27 -14.73 20.69
C ALA A 116 17.56 -13.90 20.74
N ALA A 117 18.52 -14.17 19.85
CA ALA A 117 19.73 -13.37 19.70
C ALA A 117 19.41 -11.91 19.31
N ALA A 118 18.53 -11.70 18.33
CA ALA A 118 18.11 -10.35 17.92
C ALA A 118 17.43 -9.59 19.08
N SER A 119 16.56 -10.27 19.82
CA SER A 119 15.87 -9.69 20.99
C SER A 119 16.84 -9.31 22.11
N ARG A 120 17.87 -10.11 22.38
CA ARG A 120 18.90 -9.81 23.39
C ARG A 120 19.78 -8.62 23.01
N LEU A 121 19.91 -8.34 21.71
CA LEU A 121 20.73 -7.25 21.17
C LEU A 121 19.92 -6.01 20.81
N ASP A 122 18.62 -6.00 21.13
CA ASP A 122 17.66 -4.95 20.73
C ASP A 122 17.65 -4.65 19.22
N ILE A 123 17.92 -5.69 18.41
CA ILE A 123 17.88 -5.62 16.95
C ILE A 123 16.47 -6.00 16.49
N ALA A 124 15.82 -5.11 15.75
CA ALA A 124 14.50 -5.36 15.19
C ALA A 124 14.52 -6.57 14.24
N TRP A 125 13.79 -7.63 14.59
CA TRP A 125 13.68 -8.82 13.75
C TRP A 125 12.91 -8.50 12.44
N PRO A 126 13.53 -8.68 11.25
CA PRO A 126 12.83 -8.46 9.99
C PRO A 126 11.64 -9.41 9.83
N ARG A 127 10.60 -8.97 9.11
CA ARG A 127 9.43 -9.79 8.79
C ARG A 127 9.73 -10.82 7.69
N PHE A 128 10.68 -11.70 7.93
CA PHE A 128 11.01 -12.80 7.04
C PHE A 128 9.80 -13.70 6.81
N GLN A 129 9.61 -14.11 5.55
CA GLN A 129 8.85 -15.31 5.24
C GLN A 129 9.71 -16.52 5.60
N VAL A 130 9.10 -17.56 6.20
CA VAL A 130 9.83 -18.73 6.70
C VAL A 130 9.23 -20.00 6.12
N LEU A 131 10.07 -20.85 5.53
CA LEU A 131 9.72 -22.16 5.00
C LEU A 131 10.45 -23.26 5.80
N CYS A 132 9.70 -24.28 6.22
CA CYS A 132 10.25 -25.42 6.96
C CYS A 132 10.25 -26.67 6.08
N THR A 133 11.43 -27.20 5.76
CA THR A 133 11.53 -28.38 4.86
C THR A 133 10.96 -29.64 5.49
N VAL A 134 10.95 -29.79 6.82
CA VAL A 134 10.26 -30.90 7.52
C VAL A 134 8.75 -30.85 7.28
N LYS A 135 8.14 -29.66 7.40
CA LYS A 135 6.70 -29.48 7.16
C LYS A 135 6.34 -29.76 5.70
N LEU A 136 7.21 -29.34 4.79
CA LEU A 136 7.05 -29.60 3.36
C LEU A 136 7.21 -31.09 3.04
N ALA A 137 8.28 -31.74 3.51
CA ALA A 137 8.54 -33.16 3.31
C ALA A 137 7.40 -34.05 3.81
N ARG A 138 6.90 -33.83 5.02
CA ARG A 138 5.73 -34.58 5.57
C ARG A 138 4.46 -34.44 4.73
N ARG A 139 4.38 -33.39 3.91
CA ARG A 139 3.22 -33.10 3.08
C ARG A 139 3.38 -33.64 1.65
N VAL A 140 4.59 -33.57 1.11
CA VAL A 140 4.94 -33.96 -0.26
C VAL A 140 5.20 -35.46 -0.36
N LEU A 141 5.80 -36.06 0.66
CA LEU A 141 6.27 -37.45 0.63
C LEU A 141 5.31 -38.37 1.39
N THR A 142 5.16 -39.58 0.87
CA THR A 142 4.41 -40.65 1.56
C THR A 142 5.27 -41.30 2.65
N ARG A 143 4.64 -41.99 3.61
CA ARG A 143 5.38 -42.72 4.66
C ARG A 143 6.19 -43.89 4.09
N ASP A 144 5.73 -44.50 3.01
CA ASP A 144 6.44 -45.60 2.36
C ASP A 144 7.70 -45.11 1.65
N GLU A 145 7.64 -43.89 1.09
CA GLU A 145 8.78 -43.25 0.42
C GLU A 145 9.79 -42.65 1.41
N ALA A 146 9.31 -41.98 2.46
CA ALA A 146 10.13 -41.36 3.49
C ALA A 146 9.64 -41.75 4.88
N PRO A 147 10.05 -42.91 5.41
CA PRO A 147 9.69 -43.36 6.76
C PRO A 147 10.17 -42.39 7.85
N SER A 148 11.23 -41.63 7.56
CA SER A 148 11.81 -40.60 8.39
C SER A 148 12.00 -39.32 7.59
N VAL A 149 11.68 -38.18 8.21
CA VAL A 149 11.91 -36.85 7.63
C VAL A 149 13.12 -36.15 8.26
N LYS A 150 14.04 -36.91 8.86
CA LYS A 150 15.36 -36.39 9.30
C LYS A 150 16.16 -35.96 8.07
N LEU A 151 17.01 -34.94 8.22
CA LEU A 151 17.81 -34.39 7.13
C LEU A 151 18.64 -35.47 6.43
N SER A 152 19.31 -36.35 7.18
CA SER A 152 20.10 -37.45 6.63
C SER A 152 19.30 -38.43 5.76
N ALA A 153 18.06 -38.75 6.17
CA ALA A 153 17.17 -39.63 5.42
C ALA A 153 16.70 -38.95 4.12
N LEU A 154 16.29 -37.68 4.19
CA LEU A 154 15.87 -36.92 3.01
C LEU A 154 17.03 -36.65 2.05
N SER A 155 18.23 -36.36 2.57
CA SER A 155 19.43 -36.15 1.76
C SER A 155 19.79 -37.40 0.96
N THR A 156 19.59 -38.58 1.55
CA THR A 156 19.77 -39.87 0.86
C THR A 156 18.69 -40.08 -0.21
N LEU A 157 17.42 -39.82 0.13
CA LEU A 157 16.28 -39.97 -0.79
C LEU A 157 16.43 -39.09 -2.04
N PHE A 158 16.83 -37.82 -1.86
CA PHE A 158 17.00 -36.87 -2.94
C PHE A 158 18.40 -36.87 -3.56
N ARG A 159 19.29 -37.79 -3.15
CA ARG A 159 20.67 -37.90 -3.65
C ARG A 159 21.45 -36.58 -3.58
N SER A 160 21.35 -35.92 -2.43
CA SER A 160 22.08 -34.69 -2.11
C SER A 160 23.57 -34.82 -2.42
N GLY A 161 24.15 -33.80 -3.05
CA GLY A 161 25.58 -33.76 -3.38
C GLY A 161 26.45 -33.58 -2.13
N THR A 162 25.88 -33.00 -1.07
CA THR A 162 26.53 -32.87 0.25
C THR A 162 25.81 -33.74 1.27
N ARG A 163 26.56 -34.53 2.04
CA ARG A 163 26.00 -35.32 3.15
C ARG A 163 25.98 -34.44 4.40
N PRO A 164 24.90 -34.45 5.20
CA PRO A 164 24.88 -33.73 6.46
C PRO A 164 25.88 -34.35 7.44
N THR A 165 26.69 -33.50 8.06
CA THR A 165 27.83 -33.85 8.92
C THR A 165 27.73 -33.22 10.31
N HIS A 166 26.62 -32.56 10.64
CA HIS A 166 26.50 -31.72 11.84
C HIS A 166 27.50 -30.57 11.85
N ARG A 167 27.72 -30.01 10.66
CA ARG A 167 28.42 -28.77 10.42
C ARG A 167 27.46 -27.85 9.68
N ALA A 168 27.27 -26.64 10.19
CA ALA A 168 26.14 -25.82 9.80
C ALA A 168 26.09 -25.53 8.28
N LEU A 169 27.26 -25.31 7.64
CA LEU A 169 27.29 -25.04 6.21
C LEU A 169 26.98 -26.29 5.36
N ASP A 170 27.49 -27.46 5.76
CA ASP A 170 27.26 -28.71 5.05
C ASP A 170 25.78 -29.13 5.16
N ASP A 171 25.19 -28.95 6.34
CA ASP A 171 23.77 -29.23 6.60
C ASP A 171 22.86 -28.23 5.87
N ALA A 172 23.26 -26.95 5.77
CA ALA A 172 22.57 -25.96 4.94
C ALA A 172 22.62 -26.33 3.44
N ARG A 173 23.77 -26.78 2.92
CA ARG A 173 23.90 -27.28 1.53
C ARG A 173 23.05 -28.53 1.29
N ALA A 174 23.08 -29.50 2.19
CA ALA A 174 22.21 -30.67 2.11
C ALA A 174 20.72 -30.28 2.13
N THR A 175 20.37 -29.26 2.91
CA THR A 175 19.00 -28.72 2.97
C THR A 175 18.61 -28.00 1.68
N VAL A 176 19.54 -27.35 0.95
CA VAL A 176 19.29 -26.81 -0.40
C VAL A 176 18.87 -27.93 -1.36
N ASP A 177 19.62 -29.02 -1.39
CA ASP A 177 19.31 -30.16 -2.28
C ASP A 177 17.96 -30.80 -1.94
N VAL A 178 17.67 -30.97 -0.65
CA VAL A 178 16.36 -31.44 -0.17
C VAL A 178 15.25 -30.45 -0.56
N LEU A 179 15.47 -29.13 -0.43
CA LEU A 179 14.50 -28.12 -0.83
C LEU A 179 14.21 -28.19 -2.34
N HIS A 180 15.24 -28.30 -3.17
CA HIS A 180 15.10 -28.45 -4.62
C HIS A 180 14.30 -29.70 -4.98
N GLY A 181 14.66 -30.85 -4.39
CA GLY A 181 13.92 -32.10 -4.61
C GLY A 181 12.45 -32.00 -4.19
N LEU A 182 12.15 -31.35 -3.07
CA LEU A 182 10.76 -31.11 -2.64
C LEU A 182 10.00 -30.16 -3.57
N ILE A 183 10.65 -29.11 -4.08
CA ILE A 183 10.06 -28.17 -5.04
C ILE A 183 9.76 -28.87 -6.36
N GLU A 184 10.66 -29.71 -6.86
CA GLU A 184 10.46 -30.49 -8.09
C GLU A 184 9.21 -31.38 -8.00
N ARG A 185 9.01 -32.06 -6.87
CA ARG A 185 7.84 -32.91 -6.64
C ARG A 185 6.52 -32.16 -6.69
N VAL A 186 6.47 -30.94 -6.13
CA VAL A 186 5.25 -30.11 -6.16
C VAL A 186 5.08 -29.36 -7.46
N GLY A 187 6.17 -29.10 -8.20
CA GLY A 187 6.12 -28.53 -9.54
C GLY A 187 5.28 -29.38 -10.50
N ASN A 188 5.44 -30.70 -10.44
CA ASN A 188 4.61 -31.67 -11.19
C ASN A 188 3.12 -31.66 -10.77
N GLN A 189 2.78 -31.02 -9.65
CA GLN A 189 1.42 -30.88 -9.13
C GLN A 189 0.86 -29.47 -9.36
N GLY A 190 1.52 -28.65 -10.18
CA GLY A 190 1.08 -27.31 -10.57
C GLY A 190 1.43 -26.20 -9.59
N VAL A 191 2.43 -26.41 -8.72
CA VAL A 191 2.94 -25.38 -7.79
C VAL A 191 4.14 -24.66 -8.43
N HIS A 192 3.96 -23.39 -8.79
CA HIS A 192 4.95 -22.60 -9.53
C HIS A 192 5.32 -21.25 -8.89
N SER A 193 4.61 -20.81 -7.84
CA SER A 193 4.96 -19.61 -7.05
C SER A 193 5.20 -19.92 -5.57
N TYR A 194 5.90 -19.02 -4.87
CA TYR A 194 6.12 -19.17 -3.43
C TYR A 194 4.79 -19.20 -2.64
N ALA A 195 3.80 -18.40 -3.05
CA ALA A 195 2.48 -18.41 -2.43
C ALA A 195 1.79 -19.77 -2.57
N GLU A 196 1.86 -20.40 -3.75
CA GLU A 196 1.33 -21.74 -3.97
C GLU A 196 2.05 -22.81 -3.14
N LEU A 197 3.36 -22.66 -2.95
CA LEU A 197 4.17 -23.55 -2.11
C LEU A 197 3.75 -23.46 -0.63
N VAL A 198 3.53 -22.25 -0.12
CA VAL A 198 3.01 -22.02 1.24
C VAL A 198 1.59 -22.59 1.37
N ASP A 199 0.76 -22.45 0.35
CA ASP A 199 -0.61 -22.98 0.31
C ASP A 199 -0.68 -24.51 0.30
N TYR A 200 0.39 -25.16 -0.15
CA TYR A 200 0.56 -26.61 -0.08
C TYR A 200 0.75 -27.11 1.37
N LEU A 201 1.30 -26.27 2.26
CA LEU A 201 1.53 -26.59 3.67
C LEU A 201 0.24 -26.51 4.51
N PRO A 202 0.01 -27.45 5.45
CA PRO A 202 -1.22 -27.48 6.22
C PRO A 202 -1.27 -26.42 7.32
N ALA A 203 -2.11 -25.39 7.14
CA ALA A 203 -2.61 -24.52 8.21
C ALA A 203 -4.09 -24.12 8.01
N VAL A 204 -4.87 -24.96 7.34
CA VAL A 204 -6.26 -24.69 6.96
C VAL A 204 -7.19 -25.67 7.67
N SER A 205 -8.20 -25.16 8.40
CA SER A 205 -9.18 -26.02 9.06
C SER A 205 -9.95 -26.88 8.04
N ALA A 206 -10.46 -28.04 8.45
CA ALA A 206 -11.24 -28.92 7.57
C ALA A 206 -12.44 -28.17 6.93
N GLY A 207 -13.09 -27.29 7.69
CA GLY A 207 -14.20 -26.45 7.21
C GLY A 207 -13.79 -25.43 6.14
N GLN A 208 -12.60 -24.84 6.24
CA GLN A 208 -12.08 -23.93 5.21
C GLN A 208 -11.67 -24.67 3.92
N ARG A 209 -11.16 -25.91 4.03
CA ARG A 209 -10.85 -26.76 2.87
C ARG A 209 -12.10 -27.15 2.09
N ALA A 210 -13.19 -27.50 2.77
CA ALA A 210 -14.47 -27.82 2.14
C ALA A 210 -15.01 -26.65 1.29
N LYS A 211 -14.73 -25.40 1.69
CA LYS A 211 -15.16 -24.19 1.00
C LYS A 211 -14.28 -23.79 -0.20
N ARG A 212 -13.21 -24.51 -0.53
CA ARG A 212 -12.43 -24.26 -1.77
C ARG A 212 -13.27 -24.36 -3.04
N GLY A 213 -14.33 -25.17 -3.01
CA GLY A 213 -15.29 -25.28 -4.11
C GLY A 213 -15.95 -23.95 -4.46
N LEU A 214 -16.06 -23.01 -3.52
CA LEU A 214 -16.63 -21.67 -3.76
C LEU A 214 -15.83 -20.83 -4.76
N ALA A 215 -14.58 -21.20 -5.05
CA ALA A 215 -13.74 -20.52 -6.02
C ALA A 215 -13.68 -21.24 -7.38
N ALA A 216 -14.31 -22.41 -7.53
CA ALA A 216 -14.11 -23.28 -8.68
C ALA A 216 -14.66 -22.68 -9.99
N HIS A 217 -15.80 -21.99 -9.92
CA HIS A 217 -16.49 -21.35 -11.04
C HIS A 217 -15.92 -19.98 -11.44
N LEU A 218 -14.99 -19.43 -10.65
CA LEU A 218 -14.45 -18.10 -10.91
C LEU A 218 -13.48 -18.13 -12.11
N PRO A 219 -13.48 -17.08 -12.95
CA PRO A 219 -12.60 -16.99 -14.11
C PRO A 219 -11.18 -16.55 -13.71
N GLY A 220 -10.22 -16.78 -14.61
CA GLY A 220 -8.84 -16.31 -14.47
C GLY A 220 -8.61 -14.87 -14.92
N THR A 221 -9.69 -14.08 -15.07
CA THR A 221 -9.68 -12.72 -15.63
C THR A 221 -9.62 -11.66 -14.52
N PRO A 222 -9.29 -10.40 -14.88
CA PRO A 222 -9.44 -9.27 -13.98
C PRO A 222 -10.89 -9.05 -13.56
N GLY A 223 -11.11 -8.60 -12.34
CA GLY A 223 -12.47 -8.30 -11.88
C GLY A 223 -12.61 -8.04 -10.39
N VAL A 224 -13.87 -7.97 -9.98
CA VAL A 224 -14.29 -7.80 -8.58
C VAL A 224 -14.91 -9.11 -8.09
N TYR A 225 -14.56 -9.53 -6.87
CA TYR A 225 -15.19 -10.66 -6.17
C TYR A 225 -15.93 -10.19 -4.92
N LEU A 226 -17.03 -10.86 -4.60
CA LEU A 226 -17.89 -10.56 -3.46
C LEU A 226 -18.14 -11.83 -2.65
N PHE A 227 -17.73 -11.84 -1.38
CA PHE A 227 -18.12 -12.91 -0.47
C PHE A 227 -19.52 -12.64 0.08
N ARG A 228 -20.41 -13.63 -0.06
CA ARG A 228 -21.79 -13.57 0.39
C ARG A 228 -21.99 -14.40 1.66
N GLY A 229 -22.77 -13.88 2.59
CA GLY A 229 -23.17 -14.58 3.80
C GLY A 229 -24.45 -15.40 3.61
N PRO A 230 -24.92 -16.05 4.68
CA PRO A 230 -26.11 -16.90 4.64
C PRO A 230 -27.41 -16.19 4.24
N SER A 231 -27.52 -14.88 4.48
CA SER A 231 -28.71 -14.07 4.16
C SER A 231 -28.54 -13.30 2.83
N ASP A 232 -27.62 -13.74 1.99
CA ASP A 232 -27.22 -13.09 0.72
C ASP A 232 -26.57 -11.69 0.88
N GLU A 233 -26.21 -11.32 2.11
CA GLU A 233 -25.52 -10.07 2.40
C GLU A 233 -24.08 -10.09 1.88
N VAL A 234 -23.58 -8.96 1.38
CA VAL A 234 -22.18 -8.83 0.96
C VAL A 234 -21.31 -8.64 2.20
N LEU A 235 -20.51 -9.66 2.52
CA LEU A 235 -19.59 -9.64 3.65
C LEU A 235 -18.30 -8.88 3.32
N TYR A 236 -17.79 -9.06 2.09
CA TYR A 236 -16.53 -8.49 1.63
C TYR A 236 -16.53 -8.29 0.12
N VAL A 237 -15.94 -7.18 -0.35
CA VAL A 237 -15.66 -6.90 -1.76
C VAL A 237 -14.16 -6.71 -1.95
N GLY A 238 -13.59 -7.28 -3.00
CA GLY A 238 -12.20 -7.03 -3.38
C GLY A 238 -11.95 -7.23 -4.87
N THR A 239 -10.77 -6.85 -5.35
CA THR A 239 -10.38 -6.92 -6.77
C THR A 239 -9.20 -7.84 -7.02
N SER A 240 -9.06 -8.32 -8.26
CA SER A 240 -7.87 -9.04 -8.71
C SER A 240 -7.68 -8.94 -10.23
N ASN A 241 -6.47 -9.28 -10.69
CA ASN A 241 -6.17 -9.56 -12.10
C ASN A 241 -6.48 -11.02 -12.46
N ASN A 242 -6.65 -11.88 -11.44
CA ASN A 242 -7.05 -13.26 -11.60
C ASN A 242 -7.99 -13.65 -10.45
N LEU A 243 -9.29 -13.53 -10.70
CA LEU A 243 -10.35 -13.76 -9.70
C LEU A 243 -10.24 -15.15 -9.06
N LYS A 244 -10.08 -16.20 -9.88
CA LYS A 244 -9.96 -17.59 -9.42
C LYS A 244 -8.81 -17.77 -8.46
N ARG A 245 -7.61 -17.33 -8.84
CA ARG A 245 -6.40 -17.45 -8.01
C ARG A 245 -6.56 -16.67 -6.71
N ARG A 246 -7.02 -15.42 -6.79
CA ARG A 246 -7.16 -14.56 -5.61
C ARG A 246 -8.15 -15.10 -4.59
N VAL A 247 -9.31 -15.57 -5.03
CA VAL A 247 -10.32 -16.09 -4.12
C VAL A 247 -9.88 -17.42 -3.52
N ARG A 248 -9.20 -18.29 -4.29
CA ARG A 248 -8.60 -19.53 -3.75
C ARG A 248 -7.67 -19.25 -2.57
N ASN A 249 -6.89 -18.19 -2.62
CA ASN A 249 -5.94 -17.82 -1.56
C ASN A 249 -6.61 -17.48 -0.20
N TYR A 250 -7.91 -17.16 -0.17
CA TYR A 250 -8.64 -16.98 1.09
C TYR A 250 -8.91 -18.32 1.81
N PHE A 251 -8.89 -19.43 1.08
CA PHE A 251 -9.14 -20.78 1.58
C PHE A 251 -7.83 -21.58 1.79
N THR A 252 -6.70 -20.89 1.78
CA THR A 252 -5.37 -21.47 1.96
C THR A 252 -4.66 -20.92 3.20
N GLY A 253 -3.52 -21.50 3.56
CA GLY A 253 -2.78 -21.17 4.78
C GLY A 253 -2.10 -19.79 4.74
N SER A 254 -2.03 -19.16 3.55
CA SER A 254 -1.41 -17.85 3.35
C SER A 254 -2.22 -16.68 3.93
N GLU A 255 -3.52 -16.86 4.21
CA GLU A 255 -4.32 -15.84 4.89
C GLU A 255 -4.06 -15.87 6.40
N THR A 256 -3.26 -14.93 6.89
CA THR A 256 -2.89 -14.82 8.31
C THR A 256 -3.80 -13.91 9.13
N ARG A 257 -4.68 -13.12 8.47
CA ARG A 257 -5.51 -12.10 9.15
C ARG A 257 -6.76 -12.76 9.76
N GLY A 258 -6.85 -12.76 11.09
CA GLY A 258 -7.98 -13.36 11.82
C GLY A 258 -9.36 -12.90 11.35
N ARG A 259 -9.53 -11.58 11.12
CA ARG A 259 -10.79 -10.99 10.60
C ARG A 259 -11.20 -11.54 9.22
N MET A 260 -10.24 -11.88 8.36
CA MET A 260 -10.56 -12.47 7.05
C MET A 260 -10.90 -13.96 7.19
N LYS A 261 -10.21 -14.68 8.09
CA LYS A 261 -10.57 -16.08 8.40
C LYS A 261 -12.01 -16.21 8.89
N GLU A 262 -12.43 -15.30 9.78
CA GLU A 262 -13.80 -15.20 10.27
C GLU A 262 -14.79 -14.99 9.12
N MET A 263 -14.56 -13.97 8.27
CA MET A 263 -15.40 -13.70 7.10
C MET A 263 -15.54 -14.93 6.18
N VAL A 264 -14.43 -15.58 5.85
CA VAL A 264 -14.40 -16.79 5.01
C VAL A 264 -15.16 -17.94 5.67
N SER A 265 -15.10 -18.04 7.01
CA SER A 265 -15.86 -19.04 7.76
C SER A 265 -17.37 -18.81 7.67
N LEU A 266 -17.83 -17.56 7.57
CA LEU A 266 -19.23 -17.20 7.40
C LEU A 266 -19.71 -17.27 5.95
N ALA A 267 -18.82 -17.07 4.98
CA ALA A 267 -19.17 -17.02 3.58
C ALA A 267 -19.79 -18.33 3.07
N THR A 268 -20.90 -18.22 2.35
CA THR A 268 -21.65 -19.33 1.73
C THR A 268 -21.47 -19.37 0.22
N ARG A 269 -21.22 -18.22 -0.42
CA ARG A 269 -21.03 -18.08 -1.88
C ARG A 269 -20.02 -16.99 -2.20
N VAL A 270 -19.41 -17.09 -3.39
CA VAL A 270 -18.60 -16.01 -3.96
C VAL A 270 -19.17 -15.62 -5.32
N ASP A 271 -19.62 -14.38 -5.43
CA ASP A 271 -20.02 -13.77 -6.69
C ASP A 271 -18.83 -13.04 -7.30
N HIS A 272 -18.90 -12.76 -8.60
CA HIS A 272 -17.87 -11.97 -9.27
C HIS A 272 -18.43 -11.14 -10.41
N VAL A 273 -17.62 -10.17 -10.82
CA VAL A 273 -17.86 -9.28 -11.93
C VAL A 273 -16.57 -9.20 -12.73
N GLU A 274 -16.57 -9.76 -13.94
CA GLU A 274 -15.43 -9.66 -14.86
C GLU A 274 -15.24 -8.22 -15.31
N CYS A 275 -13.99 -7.84 -15.48
CA CYS A 275 -13.57 -6.52 -15.91
C CYS A 275 -12.51 -6.67 -17.01
N ALA A 276 -12.49 -5.72 -17.94
CA ALA A 276 -11.51 -5.63 -18.99
C ALA A 276 -10.08 -5.54 -18.44
N HIS A 277 -9.87 -4.73 -17.40
CA HIS A 277 -8.56 -4.48 -16.81
C HIS A 277 -8.64 -3.94 -15.37
N ALA A 278 -7.48 -3.79 -14.73
CA ALA A 278 -7.36 -3.41 -13.32
C ALA A 278 -8.04 -2.10 -12.95
N LEU A 279 -7.99 -1.07 -13.81
CA LEU A 279 -8.68 0.21 -13.56
C LEU A 279 -10.20 0.03 -13.44
N GLU A 280 -10.81 -0.74 -14.34
CA GLU A 280 -12.25 -1.01 -14.27
C GLU A 280 -12.60 -1.79 -13.01
N ALA A 281 -11.81 -2.81 -12.67
CA ALA A 281 -12.00 -3.57 -11.44
C ALA A 281 -11.96 -2.65 -10.21
N GLY A 282 -10.99 -1.72 -10.15
CA GLY A 282 -10.89 -0.74 -9.07
C GLY A 282 -12.10 0.19 -8.99
N VAL A 283 -12.59 0.71 -10.12
CA VAL A 283 -13.80 1.55 -10.14
C VAL A 283 -15.04 0.76 -9.73
N ARG A 284 -15.23 -0.46 -10.25
CA ARG A 284 -16.36 -1.32 -9.87
C ARG A 284 -16.31 -1.70 -8.39
N GLU A 285 -15.12 -1.92 -7.81
CA GLU A 285 -14.94 -2.12 -6.37
C GLU A 285 -15.45 -0.90 -5.58
N LEU A 286 -15.04 0.31 -5.94
CA LEU A 286 -15.49 1.54 -5.26
C LEU A 286 -17.02 1.67 -5.29
N ARG A 287 -17.63 1.43 -6.46
CA ARG A 287 -19.09 1.48 -6.64
C ARG A 287 -19.80 0.43 -5.78
N LEU A 288 -19.29 -0.81 -5.76
CA LEU A 288 -19.86 -1.91 -4.96
C LEU A 288 -19.65 -1.72 -3.45
N LEU A 289 -18.50 -1.16 -3.03
CA LEU A 289 -18.26 -0.79 -1.63
C LEU A 289 -19.24 0.28 -1.16
N SER A 290 -19.52 1.28 -2.00
CA SER A 290 -20.50 2.33 -1.70
C SER A 290 -21.93 1.79 -1.66
N ALA A 291 -22.26 0.81 -2.52
CA ALA A 291 -23.60 0.24 -2.60
C ALA A 291 -23.91 -0.74 -1.44
N HIS A 292 -22.92 -1.55 -1.03
CA HIS A 292 -23.15 -2.64 -0.08
C HIS A 292 -22.64 -2.39 1.33
N ILE A 293 -21.69 -1.46 1.52
CA ILE A 293 -21.07 -1.14 2.83
C ILE A 293 -20.66 -2.43 3.60
N PRO A 294 -19.86 -3.32 2.99
CA PRO A 294 -19.58 -4.64 3.55
C PRO A 294 -18.85 -4.57 4.89
N PRO A 295 -19.25 -5.35 5.91
CA PRO A 295 -18.74 -5.23 7.27
C PRO A 295 -17.25 -5.59 7.40
N TYR A 296 -16.72 -6.45 6.52
CA TYR A 296 -15.33 -6.89 6.61
C TYR A 296 -14.33 -5.99 5.85
N ASN A 297 -14.80 -5.06 5.01
CA ASN A 297 -13.94 -4.06 4.39
C ASN A 297 -13.61 -2.94 5.38
N ARG A 298 -12.32 -2.71 5.64
CA ARG A 298 -11.85 -1.64 6.55
C ARG A 298 -12.31 -0.25 6.12
N ARG A 299 -12.39 -0.01 4.80
CA ARG A 299 -12.91 1.23 4.19
C ARG A 299 -14.42 1.43 4.39
N SER A 300 -15.17 0.39 4.74
CA SER A 300 -16.64 0.43 4.76
C SER A 300 -17.27 0.80 6.11
N LYS A 301 -16.50 1.07 7.18
CA LYS A 301 -17.15 1.41 8.46
C LYS A 301 -18.04 2.65 8.36
N PHE A 302 -17.73 3.58 7.46
CA PHE A 302 -18.62 4.64 6.98
C PHE A 302 -18.06 5.09 5.63
N PRO A 303 -18.78 5.00 4.50
CA PRO A 303 -18.42 5.73 3.28
C PRO A 303 -18.56 7.22 3.59
N LYS A 304 -17.59 7.80 4.31
CA LYS A 304 -17.60 9.19 4.69
C LYS A 304 -17.43 9.96 3.39
N LYS A 305 -18.53 10.47 2.83
CA LYS A 305 -18.51 11.66 1.96
C LYS A 305 -17.53 12.62 2.63
N GLY A 306 -16.39 12.87 2.00
CA GLY A 306 -15.33 13.64 2.65
C GLY A 306 -15.80 15.04 2.99
N TRP A 307 -14.98 15.77 3.74
CA TRP A 307 -15.27 17.15 4.10
C TRP A 307 -14.86 18.08 2.96
N TRP A 308 -15.67 19.08 2.70
CA TRP A 308 -15.45 20.08 1.65
C TRP A 308 -15.45 21.46 2.28
N ILE A 309 -14.60 22.35 1.76
CA ILE A 309 -14.56 23.76 2.13
C ILE A 309 -15.30 24.52 1.02
N THR A 310 -16.40 25.18 1.37
CA THR A 310 -17.22 25.96 0.44
C THR A 310 -17.42 27.38 0.95
N LEU A 311 -17.59 28.33 0.04
CA LEU A 311 -18.13 29.64 0.39
C LEU A 311 -19.60 29.52 0.81
N THR A 312 -20.00 30.32 1.81
CA THR A 312 -21.41 30.51 2.18
C THR A 312 -22.14 31.40 1.18
N ASP A 313 -23.44 31.16 1.01
CA ASP A 313 -24.32 32.01 0.21
C ASP A 313 -24.92 33.15 1.05
N GLU A 314 -24.15 34.23 1.19
CA GLU A 314 -24.54 35.45 1.91
C GLU A 314 -23.78 36.67 1.36
N ALA A 315 -24.22 37.89 1.73
CA ALA A 315 -23.61 39.13 1.22
C ALA A 315 -22.12 39.30 1.61
N PHE A 316 -21.70 38.66 2.71
CA PHE A 316 -20.31 38.61 3.15
C PHE A 316 -19.87 37.14 3.27
N PRO A 317 -19.54 36.47 2.15
CA PRO A 317 -19.21 35.04 2.15
C PRO A 317 -18.05 34.71 3.08
N ARG A 318 -18.14 33.56 3.75
CA ARG A 318 -17.07 32.94 4.56
C ARG A 318 -16.88 31.49 4.15
N LEU A 319 -15.79 30.89 4.59
CA LEU A 319 -15.61 29.45 4.41
C LEU A 319 -16.46 28.66 5.41
N SER A 320 -17.08 27.60 4.93
CA SER A 320 -17.80 26.62 5.73
C SER A 320 -17.38 25.21 5.35
N ILE A 321 -17.42 24.29 6.32
CA ILE A 321 -17.02 22.90 6.13
C ILE A 321 -18.28 22.04 6.03
N VAL A 322 -18.51 21.47 4.85
CA VAL A 322 -19.74 20.76 4.49
C VAL A 322 -19.45 19.33 4.02
N ARG A 323 -20.48 18.49 3.96
CA ARG A 323 -20.41 17.12 3.40
C ARG A 323 -20.85 17.05 1.94
N THR A 324 -21.66 18.01 1.51
CA THR A 324 -22.13 18.15 0.13
C THR A 324 -21.50 19.41 -0.44
N PRO A 325 -20.59 19.30 -1.43
CA PRO A 325 -19.93 20.45 -2.00
C PRO A 325 -20.90 21.33 -2.80
N ALA A 326 -20.75 22.64 -2.69
CA ALA A 326 -21.29 23.58 -3.67
C ALA A 326 -20.31 23.70 -4.86
N PRO A 327 -20.67 24.42 -5.95
CA PRO A 327 -19.73 24.76 -7.00
C PRO A 327 -18.47 25.41 -6.43
N ASN A 328 -17.31 25.15 -7.04
CA ASN A 328 -16.02 25.71 -6.62
C ASN A 328 -15.62 25.42 -5.14
N SER A 329 -16.04 24.27 -4.59
CA SER A 329 -15.57 23.79 -3.29
C SER A 329 -14.17 23.18 -3.38
N LEU A 330 -13.40 23.29 -2.29
CA LEU A 330 -12.11 22.62 -2.11
C LEU A 330 -12.27 21.33 -1.29
N GLY A 331 -11.81 20.19 -1.82
CA GLY A 331 -11.85 18.90 -1.11
C GLY A 331 -11.78 17.70 -2.05
N PRO A 332 -12.16 16.49 -1.59
CA PRO A 332 -12.56 16.17 -0.22
C PRO A 332 -11.37 15.97 0.72
N PHE A 333 -11.56 16.28 2.00
CA PHE A 333 -10.68 15.92 3.10
C PHE A 333 -11.23 14.69 3.84
N SER A 334 -10.37 13.74 4.18
CA SER A 334 -10.76 12.53 4.93
C SER A 334 -11.04 12.81 6.40
N VAL A 335 -10.35 13.81 6.97
CA VAL A 335 -10.43 14.22 8.38
C VAL A 335 -10.99 15.65 8.45
N ARG A 336 -11.94 15.87 9.37
CA ARG A 336 -12.55 17.20 9.55
C ARG A 336 -11.54 18.22 10.08
N GLY A 337 -10.63 17.80 10.95
CA GLY A 337 -9.54 18.62 11.49
C GLY A 337 -8.69 19.23 10.38
N ASP A 338 -8.18 18.40 9.47
CA ASP A 338 -7.41 18.86 8.30
C ASP A 338 -8.19 19.87 7.44
N ALA A 339 -9.50 19.64 7.23
CA ALA A 339 -10.35 20.59 6.52
C ALA A 339 -10.49 21.92 7.28
N ALA A 340 -10.56 21.88 8.60
CA ALA A 340 -10.65 23.08 9.44
C ALA A 340 -9.34 23.87 9.46
N GLU A 341 -8.20 23.20 9.55
CA GLU A 341 -6.90 23.84 9.49
C GLU A 341 -6.63 24.47 8.12
N ALA A 342 -6.94 23.75 7.04
CA ALA A 342 -6.84 24.27 5.68
C ALA A 342 -7.82 25.44 5.47
N SER A 343 -9.05 25.33 5.97
CA SER A 343 -10.03 26.43 5.91
C SER A 343 -9.55 27.66 6.66
N ALA A 344 -8.96 27.51 7.86
CA ALA A 344 -8.44 28.63 8.62
C ALA A 344 -7.26 29.30 7.91
N LEU A 345 -6.32 28.49 7.40
CA LEU A 345 -5.16 28.99 6.67
C LEU A 345 -5.57 29.71 5.37
N VAL A 346 -6.47 29.11 4.58
CA VAL A 346 -6.95 29.75 3.35
C VAL A 346 -7.74 31.01 3.65
N ALA A 347 -8.58 31.01 4.69
CA ALA A 347 -9.32 32.21 5.10
C ALA A 347 -8.38 33.34 5.52
N GLU A 348 -7.33 33.04 6.29
CA GLU A 348 -6.32 34.02 6.73
C GLU A 348 -5.67 34.71 5.53
N PHE A 349 -5.18 33.94 4.56
CA PHE A 349 -4.43 34.50 3.43
C PHE A 349 -5.32 35.11 2.34
N CYS A 350 -6.54 34.58 2.13
CA CYS A 350 -7.54 35.18 1.22
C CYS A 350 -8.30 36.34 1.88
N ARG A 351 -7.99 36.67 3.14
CA ARG A 351 -8.66 37.72 3.92
C ARG A 351 -10.18 37.51 4.02
N LEU A 352 -10.60 36.26 4.23
CA LEU A 352 -12.01 35.95 4.47
C LEU A 352 -12.34 36.14 5.95
N ARG A 353 -13.56 36.60 6.22
CA ARG A 353 -14.08 36.67 7.59
C ARG A 353 -14.25 35.27 8.16
N THR A 354 -13.99 35.14 9.46
CA THR A 354 -14.18 33.89 10.22
C THR A 354 -15.34 33.99 11.22
N CYS A 355 -15.90 35.19 11.42
CA CYS A 355 -17.05 35.39 12.28
C CYS A 355 -18.31 34.69 11.74
N THR A 356 -19.14 34.16 12.63
CA THR A 356 -20.28 33.30 12.27
C THR A 356 -21.59 34.08 12.12
N ARG A 357 -21.66 35.32 12.62
CA ARG A 357 -22.84 36.20 12.49
C ARG A 357 -23.16 36.43 11.02
N ARG A 358 -24.41 36.15 10.62
CA ARG A 358 -24.90 36.49 9.28
C ARG A 358 -25.04 38.01 9.17
N LEU A 359 -24.48 38.58 8.11
CA LEU A 359 -24.51 40.03 7.86
C LEU A 359 -25.40 40.32 6.66
N ALA A 360 -26.35 41.25 6.83
CA ALA A 360 -27.18 41.73 5.74
C ALA A 360 -26.36 42.61 4.79
N ARG A 361 -26.76 42.67 3.52
CA ARG A 361 -26.05 43.46 2.49
C ARG A 361 -25.95 44.95 2.81
N SER A 362 -26.91 45.49 3.56
CA SER A 362 -26.97 46.90 3.97
C SER A 362 -26.06 47.26 5.14
N VAL A 363 -25.47 46.28 5.83
CA VAL A 363 -24.62 46.51 7.01
C VAL A 363 -23.17 46.71 6.58
N ARG A 364 -22.42 47.54 7.32
CA ARG A 364 -20.97 47.61 7.21
C ARG A 364 -20.32 46.62 8.17
N HIS A 365 -19.46 45.76 7.65
CA HIS A 365 -18.71 44.80 8.45
C HIS A 365 -17.47 45.47 9.02
N GLY A 366 -17.38 45.61 10.34
CA GLY A 366 -16.18 46.12 11.03
C GLY A 366 -16.49 46.82 12.35
N ASP A 367 -17.67 47.40 12.48
CA ASP A 367 -18.07 48.19 13.66
C ASP A 367 -17.99 47.40 14.98
N ASP A 368 -18.33 46.11 14.93
CA ASP A 368 -18.30 45.20 16.09
C ASP A 368 -17.11 44.21 16.05
N CYS A 369 -16.11 44.43 15.19
CA CYS A 369 -15.02 43.45 14.99
C CYS A 369 -13.89 43.65 16.01
N PRO A 370 -13.41 42.58 16.67
CA PRO A 370 -12.27 42.69 17.56
C PRO A 370 -11.01 43.04 16.76
N ALA A 371 -10.18 43.94 17.29
CA ALA A 371 -8.86 44.22 16.75
C ALA A 371 -8.04 42.92 16.70
N THR A 372 -7.37 42.67 15.57
CA THR A 372 -6.56 41.46 15.37
C THR A 372 -5.19 41.86 14.85
N ASP A 373 -4.13 41.49 15.58
CA ASP A 373 -2.75 41.90 15.28
C ASP A 373 -2.14 41.18 14.07
N VAL A 374 -2.64 40.00 13.69
CA VAL A 374 -2.09 39.19 12.61
C VAL A 374 -3.19 38.44 11.86
N GLY A 375 -3.19 38.52 10.52
CA GLY A 375 -3.92 37.59 9.65
C GLY A 375 -5.42 37.47 9.99
N GLY A 376 -6.22 38.44 9.56
CA GLY A 376 -7.64 38.48 9.91
C GLY A 376 -8.53 39.03 8.81
N CYS A 377 -9.82 39.11 9.14
CA CYS A 377 -10.83 39.73 8.30
C CYS A 377 -10.42 41.17 7.93
N PRO A 378 -10.54 41.60 6.66
CA PRO A 378 -10.25 42.96 6.21
C PRO A 378 -10.89 44.04 7.08
N ALA A 379 -12.13 43.78 7.53
CA ALA A 379 -12.88 44.67 8.40
C ALA A 379 -12.19 44.96 9.75
N ALA A 380 -11.42 44.01 10.28
CA ALA A 380 -10.67 44.16 11.53
C ALA A 380 -9.33 44.89 11.34
N LEU A 381 -8.84 45.00 10.10
CA LEU A 381 -7.54 45.60 9.77
C LEU A 381 -7.65 46.99 9.14
N SER A 382 -8.69 47.24 8.36
CA SER A 382 -8.82 48.43 7.51
C SER A 382 -10.07 49.26 7.80
N GLY A 383 -10.84 48.90 8.83
CA GLY A 383 -12.09 49.57 9.22
C GLY A 383 -13.33 48.99 8.54
N PRO A 384 -14.53 49.56 8.78
CA PRO A 384 -15.79 49.00 8.33
C PRO A 384 -15.94 48.94 6.80
N LEU A 385 -16.35 47.79 6.27
CA LEU A 385 -16.47 47.50 4.84
C LEU A 385 -17.92 47.20 4.44
N THR A 386 -18.33 47.70 3.29
CA THR A 386 -19.55 47.28 2.59
C THR A 386 -19.37 45.89 1.96
N ALA A 387 -20.47 45.26 1.54
CA ALA A 387 -20.43 43.97 0.86
C ALA A 387 -19.65 44.03 -0.46
N GLU A 388 -19.69 45.16 -1.16
CA GLU A 388 -18.96 45.37 -2.42
C GLU A 388 -17.46 45.47 -2.20
N GLU A 389 -17.03 46.26 -1.21
CA GLU A 389 -15.62 46.38 -0.82
C GLU A 389 -15.04 45.04 -0.31
N TYR A 390 -15.87 44.21 0.34
CA TYR A 390 -15.48 42.88 0.82
C TYR A 390 -15.35 41.83 -0.30
N SER A 391 -16.01 42.02 -1.45
CA SER A 391 -16.15 40.99 -2.50
C SER A 391 -14.82 40.48 -3.09
N GLY A 392 -13.73 41.23 -2.96
CA GLY A 392 -12.40 40.81 -3.38
C GLY A 392 -11.88 39.58 -2.62
N ALA A 393 -12.23 39.41 -1.35
CA ALA A 393 -11.78 38.28 -0.53
C ALA A 393 -12.31 36.91 -1.02
N PRO A 394 -13.64 36.71 -1.22
CA PRO A 394 -14.13 35.48 -1.81
C PRO A 394 -13.68 35.28 -3.26
N ALA A 395 -13.44 36.34 -4.03
CA ALA A 395 -12.89 36.23 -5.38
C ALA A 395 -11.47 35.63 -5.38
N GLN A 396 -10.62 35.99 -4.41
CA GLN A 396 -9.27 35.38 -4.26
C GLN A 396 -9.36 33.87 -3.96
N PHE A 397 -10.29 33.47 -3.09
CA PHE A 397 -10.51 32.05 -2.83
C PHE A 397 -10.94 31.29 -4.09
N LEU A 398 -11.90 31.85 -4.84
CA LEU A 398 -12.37 31.24 -6.09
C LEU A 398 -11.24 31.13 -7.13
N ALA A 399 -10.45 32.18 -7.31
CA ALA A 399 -9.31 32.17 -8.22
C ALA A 399 -8.28 31.09 -7.82
N LEU A 400 -8.03 30.91 -6.52
CA LEU A 400 -7.13 29.87 -6.00
C LEU A 400 -7.65 28.46 -6.28
N VAL A 401 -8.92 28.15 -5.95
CA VAL A 401 -9.47 26.79 -6.10
C VAL A 401 -9.76 26.40 -7.55
N CYS A 402 -9.91 27.39 -8.44
CA CYS A 402 -10.01 27.18 -9.88
C CYS A 402 -8.63 27.14 -10.58
N GLY A 403 -7.53 27.37 -9.85
CA GLY A 403 -6.17 27.40 -10.39
C GLY A 403 -5.90 28.59 -11.32
N GLN A 404 -6.69 29.65 -11.19
CA GLN A 404 -6.55 30.90 -11.96
C GLN A 404 -5.48 31.82 -11.35
N ASP A 405 -5.25 31.73 -10.04
CA ASP A 405 -4.22 32.50 -9.35
C ASP A 405 -3.60 31.75 -8.16
N ASP A 406 -2.27 31.75 -8.07
CA ASP A 406 -1.48 31.10 -7.01
C ASP A 406 -0.67 32.10 -6.16
N ALA A 407 -0.88 33.41 -6.33
CA ALA A 407 -0.23 34.46 -5.53
C ALA A 407 -0.38 34.25 -4.01
N ILE A 408 -1.50 33.65 -3.58
CA ILE A 408 -1.78 33.28 -2.19
C ILE A 408 -0.77 32.22 -1.69
N LEU A 409 -0.42 31.23 -2.52
CA LEU A 409 0.54 30.19 -2.15
C LEU A 409 1.96 30.77 -2.00
N TYR A 410 2.33 31.73 -2.87
CA TYR A 410 3.57 32.49 -2.72
C TYR A 410 3.61 33.30 -1.43
N SER A 411 2.50 33.94 -1.07
CA SER A 411 2.38 34.70 0.19
C SER A 411 2.54 33.79 1.41
N MET A 412 1.94 32.59 1.39
CA MET A 412 2.11 31.56 2.41
C MET A 412 3.58 31.14 2.55
N ARG A 413 4.26 30.86 1.43
CA ARG A 413 5.69 30.49 1.43
C ARG A 413 6.57 31.62 1.95
N ARG A 414 6.31 32.87 1.56
CA ARG A 414 7.05 34.04 2.05
C ARG A 414 6.92 34.17 3.57
N ARG A 415 5.74 33.92 4.12
CA ARG A 415 5.52 33.96 5.57
C ARG A 415 6.36 32.91 6.32
N VAL A 416 6.55 31.73 5.73
CA VAL A 416 7.47 30.71 6.30
C VAL A 416 8.92 31.23 6.29
N ALA A 417 9.36 31.85 5.20
CA ALA A 417 10.70 32.43 5.11
C ALA A 417 10.91 33.55 6.14
N GLU A 418 9.96 34.49 6.26
CA GLU A 418 10.01 35.58 7.26
C GLU A 418 10.12 35.06 8.71
N LEU A 419 9.42 33.95 9.03
CA LEU A 419 9.51 33.34 10.36
C LEU A 419 10.88 32.68 10.57
N ALA A 420 11.42 32.03 9.54
CA ALA A 420 12.75 31.43 9.60
C ALA A 420 13.86 32.49 9.72
N ASP A 421 13.77 33.60 8.99
CA ASP A 421 14.71 34.72 9.05
C ASP A 421 14.71 35.41 10.43
N ARG A 422 13.59 35.32 11.16
CA ARG A 422 13.43 35.77 12.55
C ARG A 422 13.79 34.71 13.59
N GLU A 423 14.39 33.60 13.17
CA GLU A 423 14.80 32.47 14.01
C GLU A 423 13.62 31.77 14.72
N LEU A 424 12.38 31.96 14.26
CA LEU A 424 11.16 31.31 14.78
C LEU A 424 10.93 29.94 14.12
N TYR A 425 11.94 29.06 14.16
CA TYR A 425 11.99 27.82 13.38
C TYR A 425 10.82 26.87 13.64
N GLU A 426 10.40 26.68 14.90
CA GLU A 426 9.28 25.79 15.22
C GLU A 426 7.95 26.28 14.64
N THR A 427 7.73 27.59 14.66
CA THR A 427 6.52 28.20 14.09
C THR A 427 6.58 28.16 12.56
N ALA A 428 7.76 28.37 11.97
CA ALA A 428 7.98 28.21 10.53
C ALA A 428 7.71 26.76 10.08
N ALA A 429 8.19 25.76 10.82
CA ALA A 429 7.96 24.34 10.54
C ALA A 429 6.47 23.96 10.62
N ARG A 430 5.77 24.37 11.69
CA ARG A 430 4.32 24.15 11.81
C ARG A 430 3.53 24.79 10.67
N LEU A 431 3.89 26.01 10.26
CA LEU A 431 3.23 26.69 9.14
C LEU A 431 3.54 25.98 7.80
N ARG A 432 4.80 25.62 7.55
CA ARG A 432 5.26 24.85 6.38
C ARG A 432 4.42 23.58 6.21
N ASP A 433 4.27 22.80 7.28
CA ASP A 433 3.57 21.52 7.24
C ASP A 433 2.07 21.69 6.96
N ARG A 434 1.43 22.69 7.58
CA ARG A 434 0.02 23.05 7.31
C ARG A 434 -0.18 23.53 5.86
N ILE A 435 0.74 24.31 5.32
CA ILE A 435 0.71 24.76 3.91
C ILE A 435 0.86 23.53 2.99
N ALA A 436 1.80 22.63 3.25
CA ALA A 436 2.00 21.44 2.42
C ALA A 436 0.73 20.59 2.31
N ILE A 437 0.03 20.35 3.43
CA ILE A 437 -1.25 19.63 3.44
C ILE A 437 -2.32 20.36 2.61
N THR A 438 -2.41 21.67 2.76
CA THR A 438 -3.39 22.51 2.05
C THR A 438 -3.13 22.54 0.54
N VAL A 439 -1.89 22.76 0.14
CA VAL A 439 -1.48 22.79 -1.27
C VAL A 439 -1.66 21.42 -1.93
N ASP A 440 -1.37 20.31 -1.24
CA ASP A 440 -1.66 18.97 -1.73
C ASP A 440 -3.17 18.72 -1.94
N ALA A 441 -4.04 19.28 -1.07
CA ALA A 441 -5.48 19.22 -1.27
C ALA A 441 -5.92 20.01 -2.51
N ILE A 442 -5.42 21.23 -2.69
CA ILE A 442 -5.70 22.08 -3.86
C ILE A 442 -5.20 21.40 -5.15
N ARG A 443 -3.98 20.87 -5.15
CA ARG A 443 -3.41 20.15 -6.29
C ARG A 443 -4.22 18.92 -6.68
N ARG A 444 -4.65 18.12 -5.69
CA ARG A 444 -5.56 16.99 -5.95
C ARG A 444 -6.88 17.45 -6.54
N MET A 445 -7.46 18.53 -6.01
CA MET A 445 -8.69 19.11 -6.53
C MET A 445 -8.52 19.56 -7.99
N HIS A 446 -7.50 20.35 -8.32
CA HIS A 446 -7.25 20.80 -9.69
C HIS A 446 -7.11 19.64 -10.68
N ARG A 447 -6.36 18.59 -10.30
CA ARG A 447 -6.19 17.40 -11.13
C ARG A 447 -7.50 16.66 -11.38
N SER A 448 -8.29 16.46 -10.33
CA SER A 448 -9.58 15.77 -10.44
C SER A 448 -10.60 16.61 -11.22
N ALA A 449 -10.67 17.91 -10.97
CA ALA A 449 -11.51 18.84 -11.71
C ALA A 449 -11.17 18.88 -13.20
N ALA A 450 -9.87 18.85 -13.56
CA ALA A 450 -9.42 18.83 -14.95
C ALA A 450 -9.93 17.60 -15.71
N VAL A 451 -9.99 16.43 -15.07
CA VAL A 451 -10.57 15.22 -15.68
C VAL A 451 -12.11 15.31 -15.71
N ALA A 452 -12.72 15.79 -14.62
CA ALA A 452 -14.17 15.93 -14.52
C ALA A 452 -14.76 16.97 -15.47
N ALA A 453 -13.98 17.97 -15.89
CA ALA A 453 -14.41 18.99 -16.83
C ALA A 453 -14.59 18.48 -18.28
N ILE A 454 -14.00 17.33 -18.61
CA ILE A 454 -14.06 16.76 -19.96
C ILE A 454 -15.36 15.98 -20.12
N ALA A 455 -16.18 16.37 -21.10
CA ALA A 455 -17.43 15.68 -21.40
C ALA A 455 -17.21 14.24 -21.84
N GLU A 456 -16.20 14.01 -22.70
CA GLU A 456 -15.74 12.68 -23.07
C GLU A 456 -14.23 12.64 -23.32
N LEU A 457 -13.55 11.68 -22.69
CA LEU A 457 -12.14 11.36 -22.88
C LEU A 457 -12.00 9.86 -23.16
N VAL A 458 -11.40 9.53 -24.30
CA VAL A 458 -10.98 8.16 -24.62
C VAL A 458 -9.47 8.07 -24.49
N ALA A 459 -9.00 7.12 -23.70
CA ALA A 459 -7.58 6.88 -23.51
C ALA A 459 -7.24 5.39 -23.63
N ALA A 460 -6.01 5.13 -24.04
CA ALA A 460 -5.50 3.79 -24.31
C ALA A 460 -4.15 3.59 -23.65
N ARG A 461 -3.92 2.42 -23.05
CA ARG A 461 -2.62 2.01 -22.51
C ARG A 461 -2.15 0.74 -23.17
N ARG A 462 -0.92 0.72 -23.66
CA ARG A 462 -0.34 -0.48 -24.26
C ARG A 462 -0.04 -1.51 -23.17
N THR A 463 -0.46 -2.75 -23.37
CA THR A 463 -0.18 -3.86 -22.46
C THR A 463 1.14 -4.56 -22.81
N THR A 464 1.71 -5.30 -21.87
CA THR A 464 3.01 -5.99 -22.04
C THR A 464 2.94 -7.13 -23.05
N ASP A 465 1.78 -7.77 -23.22
CA ASP A 465 1.48 -8.78 -24.23
C ASP A 465 1.21 -8.20 -25.63
N GLY A 466 1.22 -6.87 -25.77
CA GLY A 466 1.13 -6.16 -27.05
C GLY A 466 -0.28 -5.79 -27.50
N GLY A 467 -1.27 -5.89 -26.62
CA GLY A 467 -2.62 -5.34 -26.79
C GLY A 467 -2.76 -3.91 -26.25
N TRP A 468 -4.03 -3.49 -26.08
CA TRP A 468 -4.40 -2.18 -25.53
C TRP A 468 -5.51 -2.32 -24.50
N GLU A 469 -5.33 -1.70 -23.34
CA GLU A 469 -6.43 -1.34 -22.45
C GLU A 469 -7.05 -0.02 -22.92
N LEU A 470 -8.37 0.05 -22.95
CA LEU A 470 -9.12 1.18 -23.47
C LEU A 470 -10.14 1.63 -22.42
N ILE A 471 -10.23 2.94 -22.20
CA ILE A 471 -11.23 3.53 -21.32
C ILE A 471 -11.98 4.67 -22.01
N VAL A 472 -13.26 4.79 -21.65
CA VAL A 472 -14.10 5.96 -21.94
C VAL A 472 -14.45 6.59 -20.60
N VAL A 473 -14.09 7.85 -20.44
CA VAL A 473 -14.37 8.66 -19.25
C VAL A 473 -15.33 9.77 -19.65
N ARG A 474 -16.41 9.96 -18.89
CA ARG A 474 -17.35 11.07 -19.07
C ARG A 474 -17.53 11.81 -17.77
N PHE A 475 -17.22 13.10 -17.76
CA PHE A 475 -17.29 13.97 -16.59
C PHE A 475 -16.61 13.37 -15.35
N GLY A 476 -15.44 12.75 -15.53
CA GLY A 476 -14.66 12.15 -14.44
C GLY A 476 -15.12 10.76 -13.96
N ARG A 477 -16.17 10.19 -14.57
CA ARG A 477 -16.61 8.80 -14.30
C ARG A 477 -16.13 7.86 -15.39
N LEU A 478 -15.77 6.64 -15.02
CA LEU A 478 -15.51 5.57 -15.99
C LEU A 478 -16.85 5.15 -16.59
N ALA A 479 -17.06 5.46 -17.86
CA ALA A 479 -18.29 5.20 -18.60
C ALA A 479 -18.19 3.93 -19.45
N GLY A 480 -16.98 3.52 -19.84
CA GLY A 480 -16.73 2.30 -20.59
C GLY A 480 -15.29 1.82 -20.43
N ALA A 481 -15.08 0.52 -20.58
CA ALA A 481 -13.77 -0.11 -20.52
C ALA A 481 -13.73 -1.32 -21.46
N ALA A 482 -12.59 -1.56 -22.12
CA ALA A 482 -12.34 -2.75 -22.93
C ALA A 482 -10.85 -3.04 -23.08
N VAL A 483 -10.57 -4.19 -23.68
CA VAL A 483 -9.23 -4.55 -24.17
C VAL A 483 -9.32 -4.79 -25.68
N ALA A 484 -8.36 -4.26 -26.44
CA ALA A 484 -8.06 -4.71 -27.79
C ALA A 484 -6.89 -5.70 -27.73
N PRO A 485 -7.10 -7.00 -28.00
CA PRO A 485 -6.04 -8.00 -27.99
C PRO A 485 -4.93 -7.70 -29.01
N ARG A 486 -3.77 -8.32 -28.82
CA ARG A 486 -2.67 -8.25 -29.80
C ARG A 486 -3.18 -8.67 -31.19
N GLY A 487 -2.85 -7.88 -32.20
CA GLY A 487 -3.25 -8.12 -33.59
C GLY A 487 -4.63 -7.55 -33.96
N VAL A 488 -5.43 -7.10 -32.98
CA VAL A 488 -6.69 -6.40 -33.23
C VAL A 488 -6.41 -4.91 -33.37
N HIS A 489 -6.92 -4.30 -34.45
CA HIS A 489 -6.84 -2.87 -34.61
C HIS A 489 -7.69 -2.17 -33.53
N PRO A 490 -7.15 -1.20 -32.76
CA PRO A 490 -7.83 -0.68 -31.58
C PRO A 490 -9.03 0.22 -31.89
N MET A 491 -9.05 0.90 -33.05
CA MET A 491 -10.09 1.89 -33.36
C MET A 491 -11.52 1.32 -33.40
N PRO A 492 -11.79 0.16 -34.06
CA PRO A 492 -13.12 -0.46 -33.97
C PRO A 492 -13.59 -0.76 -32.54
N VAL A 493 -12.67 -1.14 -31.65
CA VAL A 493 -13.00 -1.40 -30.23
C VAL A 493 -13.31 -0.07 -29.53
N VAL A 494 -12.53 0.98 -29.80
CA VAL A 494 -12.79 2.34 -29.30
C VAL A 494 -14.17 2.84 -29.70
N ASP A 495 -14.56 2.66 -30.96
CA ASP A 495 -15.86 3.10 -31.47
C ASP A 495 -17.00 2.33 -30.79
N ALA A 496 -16.86 1.00 -30.68
CA ALA A 496 -17.83 0.14 -30.01
C ALA A 496 -18.03 0.52 -28.54
N ILE A 497 -16.94 0.67 -27.76
CA ILE A 497 -17.06 1.03 -26.34
C ILE A 497 -17.58 2.44 -26.12
N THR A 498 -17.29 3.36 -27.04
CA THR A 498 -17.84 4.73 -26.97
C THR A 498 -19.35 4.68 -27.15
N ALA A 499 -19.82 3.95 -28.16
CA ALA A 499 -21.24 3.84 -28.48
C ALA A 499 -22.03 3.18 -27.33
N SER A 500 -21.44 2.20 -26.63
CA SER A 500 -22.06 1.53 -25.48
C SER A 500 -21.77 2.17 -24.12
N ALA A 501 -20.97 3.25 -24.06
CA ALA A 501 -20.56 3.85 -22.79
C ALA A 501 -21.75 4.47 -22.03
N GLU A 502 -21.71 4.36 -20.70
CA GLU A 502 -22.70 4.92 -19.78
C GLU A 502 -22.94 6.42 -20.07
N THR A 503 -24.21 6.85 -20.09
CA THR A 503 -24.53 8.28 -20.14
C THR A 503 -24.35 8.89 -18.75
N VAL A 504 -23.56 9.96 -18.66
CA VAL A 504 -23.29 10.65 -17.41
C VAL A 504 -23.84 12.08 -17.49
N ILE A 505 -24.74 12.43 -16.58
CA ILE A 505 -25.30 13.77 -16.45
C ILE A 505 -24.44 14.53 -15.43
N PRO A 506 -23.73 15.60 -15.82
CA PRO A 506 -22.91 16.36 -14.89
C PRO A 506 -23.78 17.23 -13.99
N ASP A 507 -23.33 17.39 -12.74
CA ASP A 507 -23.88 18.38 -11.81
C ASP A 507 -22.96 19.62 -11.72
N PRO A 508 -23.32 20.67 -10.96
CA PRO A 508 -22.50 21.88 -10.86
C PRO A 508 -21.38 21.77 -9.80
N THR A 509 -21.21 20.61 -9.17
CA THR A 509 -20.13 20.40 -8.18
C THR A 509 -18.75 20.39 -8.87
N PRO A 510 -17.65 20.58 -8.13
CA PRO A 510 -16.30 20.62 -8.70
C PRO A 510 -15.89 19.36 -9.46
N LEU A 511 -16.52 18.21 -9.16
CA LEU A 511 -16.27 16.93 -9.81
C LEU A 511 -17.42 16.47 -10.70
N ARG A 512 -18.38 17.36 -11.03
CA ARG A 512 -19.50 17.08 -11.94
C ARG A 512 -20.31 15.82 -11.56
N GLY A 513 -20.43 15.54 -10.26
CA GLY A 513 -21.16 14.38 -9.73
C GLY A 513 -20.34 13.08 -9.67
N ALA A 514 -19.08 13.09 -10.16
CA ALA A 514 -18.20 11.95 -10.07
C ALA A 514 -17.70 11.73 -8.63
N PRO A 515 -17.67 10.49 -8.13
CA PRO A 515 -17.08 10.18 -6.83
C PRO A 515 -15.59 10.55 -6.79
N PRO A 516 -15.10 11.28 -5.76
CA PRO A 516 -13.70 11.72 -5.70
C PRO A 516 -12.67 10.59 -5.81
N GLU A 517 -12.96 9.43 -5.22
CA GLU A 517 -12.08 8.27 -5.28
C GLU A 517 -12.00 7.68 -6.69
N GLU A 518 -13.11 7.69 -7.44
CA GLU A 518 -13.18 7.23 -8.83
C GLU A 518 -12.39 8.16 -9.76
N VAL A 519 -12.62 9.48 -9.67
CA VAL A 519 -11.86 10.48 -10.44
C VAL A 519 -10.37 10.39 -10.11
N GLY A 520 -10.03 10.19 -8.83
CA GLY A 520 -8.65 10.01 -8.38
C GLY A 520 -7.97 8.79 -8.98
N LEU A 521 -8.66 7.65 -9.08
CA LEU A 521 -8.13 6.45 -9.76
C LEU A 521 -7.88 6.71 -11.24
N ILE A 522 -8.83 7.34 -11.93
CA ILE A 522 -8.72 7.67 -13.36
C ILE A 522 -7.55 8.64 -13.58
N ALA A 523 -7.48 9.73 -12.80
CA ALA A 523 -6.42 10.73 -12.88
C ALA A 523 -5.03 10.17 -12.52
N SER A 524 -4.97 9.09 -11.74
CA SER A 524 -3.72 8.35 -11.48
C SER A 524 -3.37 7.45 -12.66
N TRP A 525 -4.34 6.71 -13.20
CA TRP A 525 -4.13 5.84 -14.34
C TRP A 525 -3.65 6.63 -15.56
N LEU A 526 -4.26 7.79 -15.86
CA LEU A 526 -3.88 8.67 -16.97
C LEU A 526 -2.43 9.17 -16.92
N ARG A 527 -1.79 9.15 -15.75
CA ARG A 527 -0.38 9.54 -15.55
C ARG A 527 0.59 8.37 -15.60
N THR A 528 0.09 7.14 -15.77
CA THR A 528 0.96 5.97 -15.88
C THR A 528 1.67 6.00 -17.23
N ASP A 529 2.93 5.60 -17.25
CA ASP A 529 3.71 5.53 -18.48
C ASP A 529 3.02 4.65 -19.53
N GLY A 530 3.07 5.10 -20.78
CA GLY A 530 2.48 4.39 -21.92
C GLY A 530 0.99 4.65 -22.16
N VAL A 531 0.32 5.44 -21.33
CA VAL A 531 -1.04 5.92 -21.60
C VAL A 531 -1.04 7.00 -22.69
N ARG A 532 -1.98 6.91 -23.61
CA ARG A 532 -2.19 7.83 -24.73
C ARG A 532 -3.64 8.30 -24.75
N ILE A 533 -3.85 9.57 -25.05
CA ILE A 533 -5.19 10.10 -25.32
C ILE A 533 -5.52 9.78 -26.77
N VAL A 534 -6.65 9.09 -27.00
CA VAL A 534 -7.14 8.73 -28.33
C VAL A 534 -8.07 9.83 -28.85
N ARG A 535 -9.04 10.25 -28.02
CA ARG A 535 -10.01 11.31 -28.35
C ARG A 535 -10.37 12.08 -27.09
N THR A 536 -10.66 13.36 -27.24
CA THR A 536 -11.17 14.21 -26.16
C THR A 536 -12.11 15.27 -26.74
N SER A 537 -13.18 15.59 -26.01
CA SER A 537 -14.16 16.60 -26.43
C SER A 537 -13.61 18.03 -26.41
N SER A 538 -12.66 18.32 -25.52
CA SER A 538 -12.22 19.70 -25.23
C SER A 538 -10.72 19.82 -24.92
N GLY A 539 -9.94 18.76 -25.16
CA GLY A 539 -8.56 18.68 -24.68
C GLY A 539 -8.46 18.20 -23.24
N TYR A 540 -7.27 17.76 -22.83
CA TYR A 540 -6.94 17.54 -21.42
C TYR A 540 -5.89 18.57 -21.00
N CYS A 541 -6.31 19.54 -20.20
CA CYS A 541 -5.48 20.64 -19.73
C CYS A 541 -5.66 20.88 -18.24
N SER A 542 -4.62 21.44 -17.60
CA SER A 542 -4.67 21.95 -16.23
C SER A 542 -4.48 23.47 -16.27
N PRO A 543 -5.08 24.24 -15.35
CA PRO A 543 -4.81 25.67 -15.24
C PRO A 543 -3.31 25.95 -15.08
N ALA A 544 -2.81 27.00 -15.76
CA ALA A 544 -1.39 27.36 -15.76
C ALA A 544 -0.87 27.71 -14.35
N ARG A 545 -1.71 28.33 -13.52
CA ARG A 545 -1.43 28.65 -12.12
C ARG A 545 -2.01 27.61 -11.15
N SER A 546 -2.17 26.37 -11.61
CA SER A 546 -2.57 25.29 -10.73
C SER A 546 -1.48 24.97 -9.70
N ALA A 547 -1.89 24.53 -8.51
CA ALA A 547 -0.99 24.00 -7.47
C ALA A 547 -0.13 22.79 -7.90
N GLY A 548 -0.17 22.36 -9.17
CA GLY A 548 0.76 21.36 -9.72
C GLY A 548 2.22 21.81 -9.67
N SER A 549 2.50 23.09 -9.92
CA SER A 549 3.86 23.68 -9.86
C SER A 549 4.49 23.63 -8.47
N TRP A 550 3.69 23.39 -7.43
CA TRP A 550 4.11 23.34 -6.04
C TRP A 550 4.48 21.93 -5.54
N GLU A 551 4.41 20.92 -6.41
CA GLU A 551 4.66 19.52 -6.07
C GLU A 551 6.03 19.29 -5.42
N ASP A 552 7.08 19.90 -5.98
CA ASP A 552 8.45 19.78 -5.45
C ASP A 552 8.59 20.43 -4.07
N TRP A 553 8.02 21.62 -3.88
CA TRP A 553 8.02 22.30 -2.59
C TRP A 553 7.31 21.46 -1.52
N CYS A 554 6.14 20.90 -1.83
CA CYS A 554 5.42 20.00 -0.92
C CYS A 554 6.18 18.70 -0.64
N ARG A 555 6.91 18.15 -1.62
CA ARG A 555 7.79 16.99 -1.41
C ARG A 555 8.90 17.32 -0.40
N THR A 556 9.64 18.40 -0.63
CA THR A 556 10.72 18.85 0.25
C THR A 556 10.22 19.15 1.66
N ALA A 557 9.08 19.84 1.81
CA ALA A 557 8.47 20.11 3.10
C ALA A 557 8.17 18.82 3.90
N ARG A 558 7.64 17.79 3.24
CA ARG A 558 7.32 16.49 3.87
C ARG A 558 8.56 15.65 4.19
N GLU A 559 9.64 15.80 3.45
CA GLU A 559 10.91 15.16 3.74
C GLU A 559 11.54 15.77 4.99
N ALA A 560 11.55 17.10 5.10
CA ALA A 560 11.99 17.82 6.29
C ALA A 560 11.19 17.41 7.54
N ALA A 561 9.86 17.41 7.46
CA ALA A 561 8.99 16.97 8.57
C ALA A 561 9.25 15.51 9.01
N ARG A 562 9.66 14.63 8.09
CA ARG A 562 10.01 13.24 8.41
C ARG A 562 11.36 13.10 9.09
N GLN A 563 12.35 13.92 8.70
CA GLN A 563 13.66 13.95 9.32
C GLN A 563 13.58 14.51 10.76
N GLU A 564 12.70 15.47 11.01
CA GLU A 564 12.42 16.01 12.35
C GLU A 564 11.82 14.96 13.31
N TRP A 565 11.08 13.95 12.80
CA TRP A 565 10.49 12.88 13.62
C TRP A 565 11.44 11.68 13.85
N SER A 566 12.51 11.52 13.06
CA SER A 566 13.45 10.44 13.33
C SER A 566 14.12 10.70 14.68
N PRO A 567 13.97 9.84 15.71
CA PRO A 567 14.67 10.06 16.97
C PRO A 567 16.15 10.12 16.63
N ARG A 568 16.78 11.26 16.91
CA ARG A 568 18.24 11.38 16.86
C ARG A 568 18.78 10.40 17.90
N ASN A 569 19.22 9.24 17.44
CA ASN A 569 20.19 8.43 18.16
C ASN A 569 21.51 9.22 18.12
N ASP A 570 21.60 10.22 18.99
CA ASP A 570 22.84 10.90 19.35
C ASP A 570 22.80 11.12 20.85
N ARG A 571 23.19 10.07 21.60
CA ARG A 571 24.10 10.11 22.75
C ARG A 571 24.33 8.70 23.30
#